data_AF-A0A8J1Z3S0-F1
#
_entry.id   AF-A0A8J1Z3S0-F1
#
_cell.length_a   1.000
_cell.length_b   1.000
_cell.length_c   1.000
_cell.angle_alpha   90.00
_cell.angle_beta   90.00
_cell.angle_gamma   90.00
#
_symmetry.space_group_name_H-M   'P 1'
#
loop_
_entity.id
_entity.type
_entity.pdbx_description
1 polymer ?
#
loop_
_entity_poly.entity_id
_entity_poly.type
_entity_poly.pdbx_seq_one_letter_code
_entity_poly.pdbx_strand_id
1 'polypeptide(L)'
;MSEAPTTDALADAHAEAAPPDASGSADGPKPKEYTADELEEYVKMETRAIAEKQDASKMAFKRENKGNTDDVERELFDGTAKEVQGGVRPESFKTGRWYKFLNFDQSCFVYVHNLTRDITAVRPENFTEPTAEELERERKKGLPLQLLEPELAKCYSRKKIPVVYCNEQTQEKIRTFMSYGRGHVVETGLLTRISEFALEKARQEIVNAMRYGKYLVIEIPGKVCDFQEKVCVRKWEAFFPVELFTFRGCDDNNSVKKKIYRPDDIEANQCVVRKGFQVILTLAYDSQNFAMSSMRMDELRNKVPNFDLMEVVRCRG
;
A
#
# COMPACT_ATOMS: atom_id res chain seq x y z
N MET A 1 4.40 5.26 -70.19
CA MET A 1 3.00 4.98 -70.54
C MET A 1 2.71 3.58 -70.03
N SER A 2 2.11 3.49 -68.85
CA SER A 2 1.80 2.25 -68.15
C SER A 2 0.42 2.44 -67.55
N GLU A 3 -0.50 1.59 -67.99
CA GLU A 3 -1.92 1.63 -67.74
C GLU A 3 -2.25 1.31 -66.28
N ALA A 4 -3.22 2.05 -65.73
CA ALA A 4 -3.82 1.79 -64.42
C ALA A 4 -4.98 0.78 -64.58
N PRO A 5 -5.19 -0.14 -63.62
CA PRO A 5 -6.46 -0.84 -63.53
C PRO A 5 -7.39 -0.13 -62.55
N THR A 6 -8.51 0.33 -63.09
CA THR A 6 -9.77 0.62 -62.43
C THR A 6 -10.40 -0.67 -61.90
N THR A 7 -10.85 -0.69 -60.65
CA THR A 7 -11.84 -1.66 -60.17
C THR A 7 -12.94 -0.93 -59.41
N ASP A 8 -14.12 -1.06 -59.98
CA ASP A 8 -15.42 -0.61 -59.51
C ASP A 8 -15.92 -1.36 -58.27
N ALA A 9 -16.69 -0.59 -57.50
CA ALA A 9 -17.89 -0.92 -56.73
C ALA A 9 -18.21 -2.40 -56.39
N LEU A 10 -18.31 -2.65 -55.08
CA LEU A 10 -19.34 -3.54 -54.51
C LEU A 10 -19.83 -2.91 -53.20
N ALA A 11 -21.06 -2.43 -53.26
CA ALA A 11 -21.86 -2.02 -52.11
C ALA A 11 -22.64 -3.26 -51.64
N ASP A 12 -22.36 -3.73 -50.42
CA ASP A 12 -23.22 -4.70 -49.74
C ASP A 12 -23.72 -4.10 -48.42
N ALA A 13 -25.03 -3.90 -48.42
CA ALA A 13 -25.83 -3.47 -47.28
C ALA A 13 -26.09 -4.68 -46.37
N HIS A 14 -25.54 -4.67 -45.16
CA HIS A 14 -26.03 -5.53 -44.09
C HIS A 14 -26.90 -4.72 -43.14
N ALA A 15 -28.18 -5.10 -43.13
CA ALA A 15 -29.21 -4.57 -42.27
C ALA A 15 -28.88 -4.83 -40.80
N GLU A 16 -28.92 -3.76 -40.03
CA GLU A 16 -28.78 -3.70 -38.58
C GLU A 16 -30.05 -4.29 -37.94
N ALA A 17 -29.95 -5.51 -37.40
CA ALA A 17 -31.01 -6.12 -36.61
C ALA A 17 -31.00 -5.51 -35.21
N ALA A 18 -32.06 -4.77 -34.87
CA ALA A 18 -32.29 -4.22 -33.54
C ALA A 18 -32.38 -5.36 -32.50
N PRO A 19 -31.72 -5.24 -31.33
CA PRO A 19 -31.84 -6.21 -30.26
C PRO A 19 -33.25 -6.16 -29.62
N PRO A 20 -33.78 -7.30 -29.17
CA PRO A 20 -35.11 -7.37 -28.55
C PRO A 20 -35.15 -6.68 -27.19
N ASP A 21 -36.25 -5.97 -26.94
CA ASP A 21 -36.61 -5.30 -25.69
C ASP A 21 -36.51 -6.26 -24.48
N ALA A 22 -35.51 -6.04 -23.64
CA ALA A 22 -35.39 -6.66 -22.33
C ALA A 22 -36.13 -5.80 -21.30
N SER A 23 -37.46 -5.81 -21.33
CA SER A 23 -38.30 -5.30 -20.24
C SER A 23 -38.33 -6.31 -19.09
N GLY A 24 -37.21 -6.45 -18.38
CA GLY A 24 -37.12 -7.19 -17.12
C GLY A 24 -37.47 -6.26 -15.95
N SER A 25 -38.58 -6.56 -15.27
CA SER A 25 -39.03 -5.87 -14.06
C SER A 25 -37.99 -5.95 -12.94
N ALA A 26 -37.28 -4.84 -12.70
CA ALA A 26 -36.40 -4.66 -11.56
C ALA A 26 -37.20 -4.19 -10.33
N ASP A 27 -37.90 -5.12 -9.67
CA ASP A 27 -38.40 -4.90 -8.30
C ASP A 27 -37.25 -5.14 -7.31
N GLY A 28 -36.28 -4.23 -7.33
CA GLY A 28 -35.34 -4.07 -6.21
C GLY A 28 -36.07 -3.43 -5.03
N PRO A 29 -35.67 -3.73 -3.78
CA PRO A 29 -36.24 -3.05 -2.61
C PRO A 29 -36.07 -1.55 -2.78
N LYS A 30 -37.20 -0.84 -2.93
CA LYS A 30 -37.20 0.62 -3.10
C LYS A 30 -36.41 1.24 -1.93
N PRO A 31 -35.52 2.20 -2.21
CA PRO A 31 -34.77 2.88 -1.16
C PRO A 31 -35.78 3.45 -0.16
N LYS A 32 -35.63 3.07 1.10
CA LYS A 32 -36.50 3.55 2.17
C LYS A 32 -36.25 5.05 2.29
N GLU A 33 -37.26 5.86 1.96
CA GLU A 33 -37.21 7.30 2.16
C GLU A 33 -37.29 7.55 3.67
N TYR A 34 -36.21 8.08 4.23
CA TYR A 34 -36.17 8.49 5.64
C TYR A 34 -36.69 9.91 5.74
N THR A 35 -37.53 10.17 6.73
CA THR A 35 -37.86 11.54 7.12
C THR A 35 -36.63 12.22 7.76
N ALA A 36 -36.61 13.54 7.80
CA ALA A 36 -35.49 14.30 8.38
C ALA A 36 -35.21 13.90 9.84
N ASP A 37 -36.27 13.62 10.61
CA ASP A 37 -36.17 13.21 12.01
C ASP A 37 -35.58 11.80 12.15
N GLU A 38 -35.96 10.85 11.28
CA GLU A 38 -35.41 9.49 11.26
C GLU A 38 -33.93 9.48 10.85
N LEU A 39 -33.53 10.37 9.93
CA LEU A 39 -32.14 10.57 9.53
C LEU A 39 -31.30 11.13 10.68
N GLU A 40 -31.83 12.10 11.44
CA GLU A 40 -31.13 12.66 12.59
C GLU A 40 -30.93 11.61 13.69
N GLU A 41 -31.95 10.79 13.96
CA GLU A 41 -31.87 9.71 14.95
C GLU A 41 -30.90 8.60 14.50
N TYR A 42 -30.92 8.23 13.21
CA TYR A 42 -29.97 7.28 12.64
C TYR A 42 -28.51 7.76 12.77
N VAL A 43 -28.24 9.02 12.44
CA VAL A 43 -26.91 9.61 12.56
C VAL A 43 -26.47 9.67 14.02
N LYS A 44 -27.36 10.02 14.97
CA LYS A 44 -27.03 9.99 16.41
C LYS A 44 -26.67 8.59 16.89
N MET A 45 -27.39 7.55 16.45
CA MET A 45 -27.10 6.17 16.79
C MET A 45 -25.77 5.68 16.21
N GLU A 46 -25.50 5.93 14.93
CA GLU A 46 -24.23 5.59 14.27
C GLU A 46 -23.04 6.30 14.95
N THR A 47 -23.18 7.59 15.24
CA THR A 47 -22.11 8.38 15.88
C THR A 47 -21.78 7.85 17.28
N ARG A 48 -22.81 7.43 18.05
CA ARG A 48 -22.62 6.82 19.37
C ARG A 48 -21.93 5.46 19.27
N ALA A 49 -22.32 4.62 18.30
CA ALA A 49 -21.69 3.32 18.07
C ALA A 49 -20.20 3.45 17.67
N ILE A 50 -19.86 4.48 16.89
CA ILE A 50 -18.46 4.80 16.53
C ILE A 50 -17.67 5.25 17.76
N ALA A 51 -18.25 6.13 18.59
CA ALA A 51 -17.60 6.61 19.82
C ALA A 51 -17.33 5.45 20.81
N GLU A 52 -18.29 4.55 21.00
CA GLU A 52 -18.13 3.36 21.86
C GLU A 52 -17.05 2.39 21.34
N LYS A 53 -16.95 2.19 20.01
CA LYS A 53 -15.86 1.41 19.40
C LYS A 53 -14.48 2.06 19.57
N GLN A 54 -14.40 3.39 19.50
CA GLN A 54 -13.15 4.11 19.71
C GLN A 54 -12.68 4.06 21.17
N ASP A 55 -13.58 4.16 22.15
CA ASP A 55 -13.24 4.02 23.57
C ASP A 55 -12.83 2.60 23.95
N ALA A 56 -13.51 1.58 23.41
CA ALA A 56 -13.11 0.18 23.57
C ALA A 56 -11.70 -0.08 23.02
N SER A 57 -11.38 0.50 21.85
CA SER A 57 -10.06 0.39 21.22
C SER A 57 -8.95 1.08 22.02
N LYS A 58 -9.23 2.25 22.62
CA LYS A 58 -8.28 2.94 23.53
C LYS A 58 -8.02 2.15 24.80
N MET A 59 -9.05 1.50 25.36
CA MET A 59 -8.92 0.67 26.56
C MET A 59 -8.16 -0.63 26.30
N ALA A 60 -8.32 -1.23 25.11
CA ALA A 60 -7.53 -2.39 24.66
C ALA A 60 -6.04 -2.02 24.48
N PHE A 61 -5.75 -0.89 23.83
CA PHE A 61 -4.39 -0.39 23.63
C PHE A 61 -3.66 -0.08 24.95
N LYS A 62 -4.38 0.39 25.98
CA LYS A 62 -3.84 0.60 27.33
C LYS A 62 -3.50 -0.70 28.08
N ARG A 63 -4.09 -1.83 27.72
CA ARG A 63 -3.81 -3.13 28.36
C ARG A 63 -2.59 -3.83 27.76
N GLU A 64 -2.31 -3.65 26.47
CA GLU A 64 -1.24 -4.39 25.76
C GLU A 64 0.16 -3.79 25.93
N ASN A 65 0.29 -2.49 26.24
CA ASN A 65 1.61 -1.84 26.40
C ASN A 65 2.18 -1.86 27.84
N LYS A 66 1.51 -2.52 28.78
CA LYS A 66 1.80 -2.43 30.22
C LYS A 66 3.01 -3.25 30.71
N GLY A 67 3.83 -3.79 29.80
CA GLY A 67 4.69 -4.93 30.12
C GLY A 67 6.19 -4.67 30.31
N ASN A 68 6.76 -3.51 29.96
CA ASN A 68 8.22 -3.32 30.15
C ASN A 68 8.72 -1.86 30.12
N THR A 69 7.99 -0.90 29.52
CA THR A 69 8.39 0.51 29.52
C THR A 69 7.79 1.30 30.69
N ASP A 70 6.59 0.90 31.11
CA ASP A 70 5.87 1.58 32.19
C ASP A 70 6.55 1.42 33.55
N ASP A 71 7.22 0.31 33.86
CA ASP A 71 7.82 0.14 35.20
C ASP A 71 9.04 1.07 35.41
N VAL A 72 9.82 1.35 34.36
CA VAL A 72 10.94 2.30 34.43
C VAL A 72 10.45 3.75 34.44
N GLU A 73 9.43 4.08 33.63
CA GLU A 73 8.81 5.42 33.66
C GLU A 73 8.06 5.66 34.98
N ARG A 74 7.45 4.63 35.56
CA ARG A 74 6.71 4.70 36.83
C ARG A 74 7.65 4.77 38.03
N GLU A 75 8.78 4.08 38.05
CA GLU A 75 9.81 4.28 39.10
C GLU A 75 10.44 5.69 39.04
N LEU A 76 10.56 6.30 37.86
CA LEU A 76 11.06 7.67 37.71
C LEU A 76 10.03 8.75 38.11
N PHE A 77 8.74 8.43 38.08
CA PHE A 77 7.63 9.35 38.37
C PHE A 77 6.80 9.01 39.62
N ASP A 78 7.09 7.93 40.35
CA ASP A 78 6.42 7.58 41.61
C ASP A 78 6.80 8.57 42.74
N GLY A 79 6.05 9.66 42.80
CA GLY A 79 5.26 10.06 43.97
C GLY A 79 5.93 10.42 45.30
N THR A 80 7.25 10.28 45.44
CA THR A 80 8.00 10.69 46.67
C THR A 80 8.93 11.88 46.44
N ALA A 81 8.93 12.45 45.23
CA ALA A 81 9.70 13.63 44.92
C ALA A 81 8.95 14.89 45.37
N LYS A 82 9.48 15.55 46.41
CA LYS A 82 9.29 16.99 46.64
C LYS A 82 9.35 17.72 45.29
N GLU A 83 8.46 18.68 45.07
CA GLU A 83 8.40 19.55 43.89
C GLU A 83 9.80 20.09 43.54
N VAL A 84 10.52 19.42 42.64
CA VAL A 84 11.72 19.95 42.02
C VAL A 84 11.23 20.67 40.77
N GLN A 85 11.30 22.01 40.84
CA GLN A 85 11.13 22.89 39.69
C GLN A 85 11.85 22.34 38.46
N GLY A 86 11.15 22.36 37.32
CA GLY A 86 11.52 21.73 36.06
C GLY A 86 13.00 21.75 35.74
N GLY A 87 13.60 20.57 35.80
CA GLY A 87 14.98 20.31 35.40
C GLY A 87 15.12 18.84 35.10
N VAL A 88 15.79 18.52 34.00
CA VAL A 88 16.20 17.15 33.70
C VAL A 88 17.13 16.68 34.83
N ARG A 89 16.78 15.59 35.52
CA ARG A 89 17.65 15.05 36.57
C ARG A 89 18.96 14.56 35.94
N PRO A 90 20.14 14.85 36.53
CA PRO A 90 21.42 14.36 36.02
C PRO A 90 21.46 12.83 35.87
N GLU A 91 20.72 12.11 36.71
CA GLU A 91 20.56 10.65 36.66
C GLU A 91 19.89 10.17 35.38
N SER A 92 19.00 10.97 34.78
CA SER A 92 18.34 10.64 33.53
C SER A 92 19.33 10.45 32.38
N PHE A 93 20.47 11.14 32.39
CA PHE A 93 21.53 10.94 31.39
C PHE A 93 22.27 9.61 31.52
N LYS A 94 22.20 8.97 32.70
CA LYS A 94 22.83 7.66 32.94
C LYS A 94 21.89 6.50 32.56
N THR A 95 20.59 6.67 32.74
CA THR A 95 19.58 5.63 32.48
C THR A 95 19.09 5.60 31.03
N GLY A 96 19.13 6.74 30.33
CA GLY A 96 18.73 6.80 28.93
C GLY A 96 19.81 6.31 27.95
N ARG A 97 19.43 6.26 26.68
CA ARG A 97 20.29 5.91 25.55
C ARG A 97 20.42 7.09 24.59
N TRP A 98 21.61 7.25 24.04
CA TRP A 98 21.89 8.18 22.97
C TRP A 98 21.71 7.51 21.61
N TYR A 99 20.98 8.18 20.71
CA TYR A 99 20.81 7.77 19.32
C TYR A 99 21.61 8.68 18.42
N LYS A 100 22.25 8.11 17.40
CA LYS A 100 23.08 8.82 16.41
C LYS A 100 22.30 8.99 15.12
N PHE A 101 22.08 10.23 14.71
CA PHE A 101 21.43 10.59 13.46
C PHE A 101 22.39 11.34 12.56
N LEU A 102 22.20 11.20 11.26
CA LEU A 102 22.88 12.03 10.28
C LEU A 102 22.05 13.32 10.09
N ASN A 103 22.70 14.48 10.03
CA ASN A 103 22.06 15.72 9.61
C ASN A 103 21.43 15.56 8.21
N PHE A 104 20.40 16.35 7.91
CA PHE A 104 19.78 16.50 6.59
C PHE A 104 20.80 16.66 5.45
N ASP A 105 21.88 17.42 5.67
CA ASP A 105 22.95 17.65 4.69
C ASP A 105 23.98 16.51 4.62
N GLN A 106 23.84 15.48 5.45
CA GLN A 106 24.77 14.36 5.59
C GLN A 106 26.19 14.73 6.02
N SER A 107 26.44 15.96 6.50
CA SER A 107 27.77 16.49 6.80
C SER A 107 28.25 16.20 8.23
N CYS A 108 27.32 16.04 9.18
CA CYS A 108 27.64 15.81 10.58
C CYS A 108 26.66 14.84 11.25
N PHE A 109 27.09 14.30 12.40
CA PHE A 109 26.24 13.48 13.25
C PHE A 109 25.66 14.31 14.39
N VAL A 110 24.40 14.03 14.70
CA VAL A 110 23.68 14.59 15.84
C VAL A 110 23.33 13.45 16.77
N TYR A 111 23.62 13.60 18.06
CA TYR A 111 23.30 12.64 19.10
C TYR A 111 22.08 13.16 19.87
N VAL A 112 21.03 12.36 19.94
CA VAL A 112 19.79 12.70 20.64
C VAL A 112 19.57 11.71 21.78
N HIS A 113 19.45 12.22 22.99
CA HIS A 113 19.19 11.40 24.16
C HIS A 113 17.69 11.10 24.26
N ASN A 114 17.32 9.83 24.40
CA ASN A 114 15.92 9.40 24.26
C ASN A 114 15.00 9.90 25.39
N LEU A 115 15.52 9.97 26.61
CA LEU A 115 14.75 10.31 27.81
C LEU A 115 14.70 11.82 28.03
N THR A 116 15.87 12.46 27.96
CA THR A 116 16.04 13.89 28.25
C THR A 116 15.76 14.77 27.04
N ARG A 117 15.71 14.18 25.83
CA ARG A 117 15.60 14.87 24.54
C ARG A 117 16.74 15.86 24.28
N ASP A 118 17.84 15.73 25.01
CA ASP A 118 19.02 16.56 24.81
C ASP A 118 19.69 16.23 23.47
N ILE A 119 20.26 17.25 22.84
CA ILE A 119 20.82 17.18 21.48
C ILE A 119 22.23 17.73 21.50
N THR A 120 23.20 16.94 21.06
CA THR A 120 24.60 17.38 20.94
C THR A 120 25.22 16.94 19.63
N ALA A 121 26.11 17.76 19.08
CA ALA A 121 26.92 17.41 17.92
C ALA A 121 28.19 16.62 18.32
N VAL A 122 28.57 16.67 19.59
CA VAL A 122 29.75 15.98 20.14
C VAL A 122 29.33 14.61 20.65
N ARG A 123 30.11 13.56 20.32
CA ARG A 123 29.86 12.19 20.78
C ARG A 123 29.82 12.14 22.32
N PRO A 124 28.70 11.76 22.96
CA PRO A 124 28.60 11.60 24.41
C PRO A 124 29.51 10.46 24.90
N GLU A 125 30.08 10.60 26.11
CA GLU A 125 30.98 9.59 26.69
C GLU A 125 30.28 8.23 26.91
N ASN A 126 29.00 8.23 27.24
CA ASN A 126 28.19 7.02 27.43
C ASN A 126 27.52 6.51 26.14
N PHE A 127 27.84 7.08 24.97
CA PHE A 127 27.34 6.56 23.70
C PHE A 127 28.02 5.25 23.33
N THR A 128 27.24 4.17 23.39
CA THR A 128 27.64 2.85 22.91
C THR A 128 27.15 2.68 21.48
N GLU A 129 28.03 2.35 20.55
CA GLU A 129 27.63 2.06 19.19
C GLU A 129 26.75 0.81 19.17
N PRO A 130 25.65 0.79 18.36
CA PRO A 130 24.83 -0.39 18.24
C PRO A 130 25.70 -1.57 17.83
N THR A 131 25.61 -2.67 18.56
CA THR A 131 26.32 -3.89 18.20
C THR A 131 25.81 -4.41 16.86
N ALA A 132 26.61 -5.20 16.15
CA ALA A 132 26.18 -5.83 14.89
C ALA A 132 24.89 -6.65 15.08
N GLU A 133 24.73 -7.30 16.24
CA GLU A 133 23.52 -8.04 16.59
C GLU A 133 22.30 -7.15 16.78
N GLU A 134 22.45 -5.98 17.41
CA GLU A 134 21.38 -4.99 17.57
C GLU A 134 20.98 -4.36 16.23
N LEU A 135 21.96 -4.04 15.39
CA LEU A 135 21.74 -3.57 14.02
C LEU A 135 21.00 -4.61 13.19
N GLU A 136 21.41 -5.88 13.30
CA GLU A 136 20.74 -6.98 12.60
C GLU A 136 19.33 -7.23 13.16
N ARG A 137 19.13 -7.05 14.47
CA ARG A 137 17.81 -7.10 15.12
C ARG A 137 16.92 -5.95 14.65
N GLU A 138 17.43 -4.73 14.53
CA GLU A 138 16.71 -3.58 13.97
C GLU A 138 16.40 -3.79 12.49
N ARG A 139 17.32 -4.35 11.70
CA ARG A 139 17.05 -4.76 10.31
C ARG A 139 15.94 -5.81 10.23
N LYS A 140 15.94 -6.78 11.15
CA LYS A 140 14.87 -7.79 11.25
C LYS A 140 13.51 -7.17 11.61
N LYS A 141 13.47 -6.07 12.37
CA LYS A 141 12.23 -5.32 12.67
C LYS A 141 11.64 -4.64 11.44
N GLY A 142 12.41 -4.47 10.37
CA GLY A 142 11.97 -3.84 9.13
C GLY A 142 12.31 -2.35 9.06
N LEU A 143 12.21 -1.83 7.84
CA LEU A 143 12.49 -0.44 7.50
C LEU A 143 11.37 0.46 8.01
N PRO A 144 11.68 1.60 8.64
CA PRO A 144 10.66 2.57 9.02
C PRO A 144 10.00 3.16 7.77
N LEU A 145 8.70 3.47 7.84
CA LEU A 145 7.90 3.95 6.70
C LEU A 145 8.51 5.17 5.99
N GLN A 146 9.21 6.05 6.70
CA GLN A 146 9.86 7.23 6.11
C GLN A 146 10.97 6.87 5.11
N LEU A 147 11.56 5.67 5.23
CA LEU A 147 12.61 5.18 4.33
C LEU A 147 12.05 4.28 3.22
N LEU A 148 10.73 4.17 3.09
CA LEU A 148 10.12 3.32 2.07
C LEU A 148 10.44 3.81 0.65
N GLU A 149 10.18 5.09 0.33
CA GLU A 149 10.41 5.63 -1.02
C GLU A 149 11.86 5.44 -1.53
N PRO A 150 12.92 5.75 -0.74
CA PRO A 150 14.30 5.47 -1.14
C PRO A 150 14.56 3.99 -1.42
N GLU A 151 14.02 3.08 -0.62
CA GLU A 151 14.24 1.65 -0.82
C GLU A 151 13.45 1.13 -2.04
N LEU A 152 12.26 1.65 -2.31
CA LEU A 152 11.52 1.37 -3.55
C LEU A 152 12.35 1.80 -4.77
N ALA A 153 12.90 3.01 -4.77
CA ALA A 153 13.76 3.50 -5.85
C ALA A 153 14.99 2.60 -6.07
N LYS A 154 15.58 2.07 -5.00
CA LYS A 154 16.71 1.14 -5.05
C LYS A 154 16.34 -0.26 -5.55
N CYS A 155 15.13 -0.76 -5.26
CA CYS A 155 14.63 -2.00 -5.87
C CYS A 155 14.46 -1.81 -7.39
N TYR A 156 13.90 -0.67 -7.78
CA TYR A 156 13.70 -0.31 -9.18
C TYR A 156 15.01 -0.14 -9.96
N SER A 157 16.05 0.46 -9.37
CA SER A 157 17.37 0.57 -10.01
C SER A 157 18.02 -0.80 -10.26
N ARG A 158 17.68 -1.81 -9.45
CA ARG A 158 18.08 -3.21 -9.61
C ARG A 158 17.18 -4.01 -10.54
N LYS A 159 16.21 -3.36 -11.21
CA LYS A 159 15.23 -3.99 -12.10
C LYS A 159 14.37 -5.06 -11.42
N LYS A 160 14.04 -4.85 -10.14
CA LYS A 160 13.16 -5.72 -9.35
C LYS A 160 11.88 -4.99 -8.97
N ILE A 161 10.76 -5.72 -8.89
CA ILE A 161 9.50 -5.19 -8.38
C ILE A 161 9.50 -5.33 -6.86
N PRO A 162 9.31 -4.25 -6.08
CA PRO A 162 9.29 -4.32 -4.63
C PRO A 162 7.98 -4.97 -4.12
N VAL A 163 8.13 -5.88 -3.17
CA VAL A 163 7.06 -6.49 -2.38
C VAL A 163 7.22 -6.02 -0.95
N VAL A 164 6.41 -5.05 -0.55
CA VAL A 164 6.42 -4.46 0.79
C VAL A 164 5.71 -5.39 1.76
N TYR A 165 6.47 -6.03 2.64
CA TYR A 165 5.98 -6.94 3.66
C TYR A 165 5.86 -6.21 5.00
N CYS A 166 4.64 -6.06 5.50
CA CYS A 166 4.35 -5.21 6.66
C CYS A 166 3.10 -5.71 7.41
N ASN A 167 2.82 -5.18 8.61
CA ASN A 167 1.57 -5.52 9.31
C ASN A 167 0.38 -4.75 8.70
N GLU A 168 -0.85 -5.15 9.03
CA GLU A 168 -2.09 -4.51 8.53
C GLU A 168 -2.12 -2.99 8.76
N GLN A 169 -1.75 -2.54 9.96
CA GLN A 169 -1.71 -1.10 10.27
C GLN A 169 -0.73 -0.33 9.37
N THR A 170 0.43 -0.92 9.09
CA THR A 170 1.43 -0.30 8.20
C THR A 170 0.96 -0.36 6.75
N GLN A 171 0.29 -1.42 6.33
CA GLN A 171 -0.30 -1.52 5.00
C GLN A 171 -1.35 -0.42 4.78
N GLU A 172 -2.21 -0.15 5.76
CA GLU A 172 -3.18 0.94 5.71
C GLU A 172 -2.51 2.32 5.65
N LYS A 173 -1.43 2.54 6.41
CA LYS A 173 -0.61 3.76 6.31
C LYS A 173 0.02 3.92 4.92
N ILE A 174 0.53 2.82 4.33
CA ILE A 174 1.09 2.82 2.97
C ILE A 174 -0.01 3.13 1.95
N ARG A 175 -1.19 2.50 2.06
CA ARG A 175 -2.34 2.77 1.21
C ARG A 175 -2.69 4.25 1.24
N THR A 176 -2.87 4.79 2.44
CA THR A 176 -3.20 6.20 2.67
C THR A 176 -2.14 7.12 2.07
N PHE A 177 -0.87 6.89 2.38
CA PHE A 177 0.26 7.67 1.86
C PHE A 177 0.32 7.66 0.32
N MET A 178 0.11 6.50 -0.30
CA MET A 178 0.15 6.36 -1.75
C MET A 178 -1.05 7.03 -2.43
N SER A 179 -2.25 6.91 -1.85
CA SER A 179 -3.48 7.54 -2.38
C SER A 179 -3.45 9.07 -2.35
N TYR A 180 -2.68 9.70 -1.46
CA TYR A 180 -2.48 11.17 -1.42
C TYR A 180 -1.55 11.67 -2.54
N GLY A 181 -1.89 11.33 -3.78
CA GLY A 181 -1.29 11.88 -5.00
C GLY A 181 -0.05 11.15 -5.51
N ARG A 182 0.45 10.14 -4.81
CA ARG A 182 1.67 9.40 -5.19
C ARG A 182 1.41 8.17 -6.07
N GLY A 183 0.24 7.56 -5.94
CA GLY A 183 -0.08 6.31 -6.60
C GLY A 183 -1.58 6.04 -6.74
N HIS A 184 -1.87 4.89 -7.31
CA HIS A 184 -3.19 4.29 -7.48
C HIS A 184 -3.19 2.93 -6.79
N VAL A 185 -4.28 2.57 -6.12
CA VAL A 185 -4.35 1.34 -5.32
C VAL A 185 -5.34 0.38 -5.93
N VAL A 186 -4.91 -0.86 -6.13
CA VAL A 186 -5.76 -1.99 -6.55
C VAL A 186 -5.88 -2.97 -5.40
N GLU A 187 -7.07 -3.06 -4.82
CA GLU A 187 -7.39 -3.99 -3.75
C GLU A 187 -7.71 -5.39 -4.32
N THR A 188 -6.79 -6.32 -4.15
CA THR A 188 -6.91 -7.66 -4.77
C THR A 188 -7.92 -8.56 -4.04
N GLY A 189 -8.31 -8.21 -2.82
CA GLY A 189 -9.40 -8.87 -2.09
C GLY A 189 -10.71 -8.88 -2.88
N LEU A 190 -10.98 -7.80 -3.62
CA LEU A 190 -12.16 -7.68 -4.48
C LEU A 190 -12.10 -8.59 -5.71
N LEU A 191 -10.90 -9.01 -6.11
CA LEU A 191 -10.66 -9.87 -7.27
C LEU A 191 -10.80 -11.36 -6.94
N THR A 192 -10.86 -11.74 -5.66
CA THR A 192 -10.94 -13.15 -5.23
C THR A 192 -12.19 -13.89 -5.72
N ARG A 193 -13.29 -13.16 -5.94
CA ARG A 193 -14.56 -13.70 -6.47
C ARG A 193 -14.79 -13.39 -7.96
N ILE A 194 -13.82 -12.79 -8.65
CA ILE A 194 -13.89 -12.31 -10.05
C ILE A 194 -15.24 -11.64 -10.35
N SER A 195 -15.34 -10.36 -10.03
CA SER A 195 -16.44 -9.51 -10.49
C SER A 195 -15.96 -8.66 -11.66
N GLU A 196 -16.72 -8.60 -12.75
CA GLU A 196 -16.40 -7.74 -13.90
C GLU A 196 -16.26 -6.27 -13.48
N PHE A 197 -17.09 -5.81 -12.54
CA PHE A 197 -16.97 -4.48 -11.97
C PHE A 197 -15.64 -4.28 -11.23
N ALA A 198 -15.20 -5.26 -10.43
CA ALA A 198 -13.94 -5.18 -9.71
C ALA A 198 -12.73 -5.23 -10.65
N LEU A 199 -12.80 -6.06 -11.71
CA LEU A 199 -11.80 -6.13 -12.76
C LEU A 199 -11.70 -4.82 -13.54
N GLU A 200 -12.84 -4.23 -13.91
CA GLU A 200 -12.88 -2.94 -14.61
C GLU A 200 -12.33 -1.80 -13.74
N LYS A 201 -12.66 -1.79 -12.44
CA LYS A 201 -12.06 -0.84 -11.50
C LYS A 201 -10.54 -1.02 -11.42
N ALA A 202 -10.05 -2.25 -11.32
CA ALA A 202 -8.62 -2.53 -11.31
C ALA A 202 -7.93 -2.05 -12.61
N ARG A 203 -8.54 -2.31 -13.77
CA ARG A 203 -8.09 -1.82 -15.08
C ARG A 203 -7.98 -0.30 -15.10
N GLN A 204 -8.98 0.42 -14.61
CA GLN A 204 -8.99 1.88 -14.57
C GLN A 204 -7.85 2.43 -13.69
N GLU A 205 -7.61 1.83 -12.52
CA GLU A 205 -6.48 2.22 -11.67
C GLU A 205 -5.12 1.94 -12.32
N ILE A 206 -4.97 0.81 -13.03
CA ILE A 206 -3.78 0.49 -13.82
C ILE A 206 -3.56 1.56 -14.91
N VAL A 207 -4.60 1.85 -15.70
CA VAL A 207 -4.54 2.87 -16.77
C VAL A 207 -4.20 4.24 -16.21
N ASN A 208 -4.80 4.64 -15.08
CA ASN A 208 -4.52 5.91 -14.45
C ASN A 208 -3.07 5.98 -13.94
N ALA A 209 -2.57 4.92 -13.29
CA ALA A 209 -1.17 4.86 -12.87
C ALA A 209 -0.21 5.01 -14.05
N MET A 210 -0.47 4.33 -15.16
CA MET A 210 0.32 4.43 -16.40
C MET A 210 0.24 5.83 -17.02
N ARG A 211 -0.98 6.36 -17.15
CA ARG A 211 -1.29 7.68 -17.73
C ARG A 211 -0.61 8.81 -16.97
N TYR A 212 -0.54 8.72 -15.64
CA TYR A 212 0.06 9.76 -14.81
C TYR A 212 1.51 9.50 -14.42
N GLY A 213 2.05 8.31 -14.72
CA GLY A 213 3.44 7.96 -14.37
C GLY A 213 3.62 7.85 -12.86
N LYS A 214 2.66 7.23 -12.18
CA LYS A 214 2.60 7.09 -10.72
C LYS A 214 2.79 5.64 -10.28
N TYR A 215 2.91 5.43 -8.97
CA TYR A 215 2.91 4.08 -8.42
C TYR A 215 1.56 3.39 -8.64
N LEU A 216 1.58 2.12 -9.01
CA LEU A 216 0.46 1.19 -8.90
C LEU A 216 0.72 0.29 -7.70
N VAL A 217 -0.10 0.42 -6.66
CA VAL A 217 -0.03 -0.36 -5.44
C VAL A 217 -1.00 -1.51 -5.54
N ILE A 218 -0.49 -2.72 -5.74
CA ILE A 218 -1.28 -3.94 -5.74
C ILE A 218 -1.34 -4.43 -4.31
N GLU A 219 -2.50 -4.23 -3.68
CA GLU A 219 -2.69 -4.57 -2.28
C GLU A 219 -3.19 -6.00 -2.14
N ILE A 220 -2.37 -6.84 -1.52
CA ILE A 220 -2.67 -8.22 -1.21
C ILE A 220 -3.10 -8.27 0.27
N PRO A 221 -4.41 -8.50 0.54
CA PRO A 221 -4.88 -8.70 1.90
C PRO A 221 -4.39 -10.05 2.43
N GLY A 222 -4.71 -10.38 3.69
CA GLY A 222 -4.30 -11.63 4.34
C GLY A 222 -4.65 -12.95 3.61
N LYS A 223 -5.39 -12.90 2.50
CA LYS A 223 -5.62 -14.03 1.59
C LYS A 223 -5.15 -13.67 0.18
N VAL A 224 -4.09 -14.33 -0.31
CA VAL A 224 -3.56 -14.11 -1.66
C VAL A 224 -4.59 -14.54 -2.70
N CYS A 225 -4.95 -13.63 -3.60
CA CYS A 225 -5.69 -13.97 -4.81
C CYS A 225 -4.81 -14.79 -5.75
N ASP A 226 -5.38 -15.82 -6.38
CA ASP A 226 -4.63 -16.62 -7.35
C ASP A 226 -4.52 -15.87 -8.68
N PHE A 227 -3.43 -15.13 -8.87
CA PHE A 227 -3.28 -14.34 -10.09
C PHE A 227 -3.05 -15.23 -11.30
N GLN A 228 -2.33 -16.34 -11.14
CA GLN A 228 -2.00 -17.24 -12.24
C GLN A 228 -3.25 -17.95 -12.77
N GLU A 229 -4.10 -18.49 -11.89
CA GLU A 229 -5.23 -19.32 -12.30
C GLU A 229 -6.54 -18.55 -12.48
N LYS A 230 -6.69 -17.37 -11.85
CA LYS A 230 -7.98 -16.66 -11.78
C LYS A 230 -7.97 -15.29 -12.44
N VAL A 231 -6.95 -14.47 -12.16
CA VAL A 231 -6.98 -13.04 -12.53
C VAL A 231 -6.28 -12.75 -13.86
N CYS A 232 -5.11 -13.36 -14.10
CA CYS A 232 -4.27 -13.10 -15.28
C CYS A 232 -4.45 -14.14 -16.40
N VAL A 233 -5.59 -14.83 -16.44
CA VAL A 233 -5.93 -15.77 -17.52
C VAL A 233 -6.38 -15.03 -18.77
N ARG A 234 -6.30 -15.68 -19.95
CA ARG A 234 -6.63 -15.08 -21.27
C ARG A 234 -7.98 -14.35 -21.32
N LYS A 235 -8.98 -14.84 -20.59
CA LYS A 235 -10.32 -14.22 -20.51
C LYS A 235 -10.27 -12.81 -19.89
N TRP A 236 -9.39 -12.60 -18.91
CA TRP A 236 -9.34 -11.39 -18.07
C TRP A 236 -8.04 -10.59 -18.24
N GLU A 237 -7.16 -11.01 -19.13
CA GLU A 237 -5.86 -10.39 -19.42
C GLU A 237 -5.97 -8.88 -19.75
N ALA A 238 -7.08 -8.46 -20.36
CA ALA A 238 -7.36 -7.05 -20.66
C ALA A 238 -7.57 -6.18 -19.40
N PHE A 239 -7.92 -6.77 -18.26
CA PHE A 239 -8.15 -6.05 -17.01
C PHE A 239 -6.92 -6.06 -16.11
N PHE A 240 -6.18 -7.18 -16.12
CA PHE A 240 -5.02 -7.38 -15.26
C PHE A 240 -3.96 -8.23 -16.00
N PRO A 241 -3.10 -7.58 -16.83
CA PRO A 241 -2.12 -8.30 -17.63
C PRO A 241 -0.98 -8.85 -16.76
N VAL A 242 -0.45 -10.00 -17.15
CA VAL A 242 0.65 -10.67 -16.43
C VAL A 242 1.94 -9.85 -16.45
N GLU A 243 2.10 -8.99 -17.46
CA GLU A 243 3.23 -8.11 -17.67
C GLU A 243 3.42 -7.09 -16.53
N LEU A 244 2.37 -6.79 -15.75
CA LEU A 244 2.50 -5.95 -14.54
C LEU A 244 3.45 -6.56 -13.50
N PHE A 245 3.64 -7.87 -13.52
CA PHE A 245 4.57 -8.58 -12.63
C PHE A 245 5.97 -8.72 -13.23
N THR A 246 6.28 -7.99 -14.30
CA THR A 246 7.62 -7.92 -14.89
C THR A 246 8.12 -6.48 -14.91
N PHE A 247 9.42 -6.29 -14.71
CA PHE A 247 10.01 -4.95 -14.71
C PHE A 247 9.77 -4.27 -16.06
N ARG A 248 9.04 -3.13 -16.03
CA ARG A 248 8.65 -2.36 -17.23
C ARG A 248 7.87 -3.16 -18.27
N GLY A 249 7.18 -4.23 -17.88
CA GLY A 249 6.43 -5.08 -18.82
C GLY A 249 5.38 -4.34 -19.66
N CYS A 250 4.84 -3.24 -19.13
CA CYS A 250 3.85 -2.42 -19.83
C CYS A 250 4.44 -1.25 -20.64
N ASP A 251 5.70 -0.86 -20.42
CA ASP A 251 6.31 0.31 -21.03
C ASP A 251 6.54 0.09 -22.54
N ASP A 252 7.03 -1.09 -22.90
CA ASP A 252 7.47 -1.42 -24.26
C ASP A 252 6.48 -2.31 -25.02
N ASN A 253 5.46 -2.84 -24.34
CA ASN A 253 4.53 -3.80 -24.95
C ASN A 253 3.25 -3.13 -25.47
N ASN A 254 3.28 -2.74 -26.76
CA ASN A 254 2.11 -2.13 -27.43
C ASN A 254 0.89 -3.06 -27.48
N SER A 255 1.08 -4.39 -27.45
CA SER A 255 -0.04 -5.32 -27.45
C SER A 255 -0.82 -5.26 -26.14
N VAL A 256 -0.11 -5.16 -25.01
CA VAL A 256 -0.71 -5.01 -23.67
C VAL A 256 -1.44 -3.68 -23.56
N LYS A 257 -0.85 -2.58 -24.03
CA LYS A 257 -1.52 -1.27 -24.04
C LYS A 257 -2.85 -1.35 -24.81
N LYS A 258 -2.85 -1.89 -26.03
CA LYS A 258 -4.08 -2.05 -26.82
C LYS A 258 -5.15 -2.91 -26.14
N LYS A 259 -4.78 -3.83 -25.25
CA LYS A 259 -5.72 -4.65 -24.48
C LYS A 259 -6.31 -3.91 -23.27
N ILE A 260 -5.49 -3.16 -22.53
CA ILE A 260 -5.95 -2.51 -21.29
C ILE A 260 -6.70 -1.21 -21.58
N TYR A 261 -6.24 -0.41 -22.53
CA TYR A 261 -6.88 0.87 -22.83
C TYR A 261 -8.19 0.66 -23.60
N ARG A 262 -9.20 1.49 -23.31
CA ARG A 262 -10.47 1.46 -24.05
C ARG A 262 -10.30 2.10 -25.43
N PRO A 263 -11.19 1.79 -26.40
CA PRO A 263 -11.20 2.45 -27.70
C PRO A 263 -11.14 3.98 -27.59
N ASP A 264 -11.94 4.57 -26.70
CA ASP A 264 -11.96 6.02 -26.47
C ASP A 264 -10.59 6.57 -26.01
N ASP A 265 -9.87 5.83 -25.15
CA ASP A 265 -8.53 6.23 -24.71
C ASP A 265 -7.50 6.14 -25.87
N ILE A 266 -7.71 5.19 -26.78
CA ILE A 266 -6.88 5.01 -27.98
C ILE A 266 -7.15 6.16 -28.96
N GLU A 267 -8.41 6.43 -29.26
CA GLU A 267 -8.85 7.51 -30.16
C GLU A 267 -8.41 8.88 -29.66
N ALA A 268 -8.50 9.12 -28.34
CA ALA A 268 -8.01 10.34 -27.71
C ALA A 268 -6.48 10.42 -27.62
N ASN A 269 -5.73 9.44 -28.14
CA ASN A 269 -4.27 9.33 -28.04
C ASN A 269 -3.75 9.38 -26.57
N GLN A 270 -4.54 8.88 -25.62
CA GLN A 270 -4.21 8.82 -24.19
C GLN A 270 -3.55 7.49 -23.77
N CYS A 271 -3.28 6.60 -24.73
CA CYS A 271 -2.55 5.33 -24.55
C CYS A 271 -1.05 5.54 -24.32
N VAL A 272 -0.71 6.30 -23.29
CA VAL A 272 0.67 6.67 -22.95
C VAL A 272 1.05 6.13 -21.58
N VAL A 273 2.25 5.56 -21.51
CA VAL A 273 2.89 5.19 -20.25
C VAL A 273 3.90 6.28 -19.94
N ARG A 274 3.57 7.13 -18.95
CA ARG A 274 4.46 8.22 -18.56
C ARG A 274 5.62 7.68 -17.73
N LYS A 275 6.77 8.36 -17.84
CA LYS A 275 7.92 8.11 -16.97
C LYS A 275 7.47 8.24 -15.50
N GLY A 276 7.90 7.28 -14.69
CA GLY A 276 7.53 7.20 -13.26
C GLY A 276 6.51 6.12 -12.93
N PHE A 277 5.86 5.52 -13.94
CA PHE A 277 5.01 4.35 -13.70
C PHE A 277 5.82 3.21 -13.08
N GLN A 278 5.39 2.75 -11.91
CA GLN A 278 6.07 1.73 -11.12
C GLN A 278 5.04 0.89 -10.38
N VAL A 279 5.14 -0.44 -10.46
CA VAL A 279 4.32 -1.39 -9.71
C VAL A 279 4.95 -1.71 -8.35
N ILE A 280 4.17 -1.70 -7.28
CA ILE A 280 4.59 -2.20 -5.97
C ILE A 280 3.52 -3.16 -5.46
N LEU A 281 3.93 -4.23 -4.80
CA LEU A 281 3.00 -5.12 -4.11
C LEU A 281 3.08 -4.81 -2.62
N THR A 282 1.94 -4.71 -1.93
CA THR A 282 1.91 -4.64 -0.47
C THR A 282 1.26 -5.90 0.07
N LEU A 283 1.87 -6.46 1.10
CA LEU A 283 1.40 -7.67 1.74
C LEU A 283 1.34 -7.45 3.24
N ALA A 284 0.13 -7.58 3.78
CA ALA A 284 -0.08 -7.61 5.23
C ALA A 284 0.23 -9.01 5.77
N TYR A 285 0.93 -9.05 6.89
CA TYR A 285 0.94 -10.19 7.80
C TYR A 285 0.13 -9.88 9.06
N ASP A 286 -0.41 -10.93 9.67
CA ASP A 286 -1.10 -10.85 10.95
C ASP A 286 -0.10 -10.45 12.05
N SER A 287 -0.37 -9.31 12.69
CA SER A 287 0.47 -8.72 13.73
C SER A 287 0.60 -9.61 14.97
N GLN A 288 -0.35 -10.53 15.20
CA GLN A 288 -0.34 -11.41 16.37
C GLN A 288 0.68 -12.55 16.27
N ASN A 289 1.30 -12.77 15.10
CA ASN A 289 2.21 -13.90 14.93
C ASN A 289 3.27 -13.68 13.85
N PHE A 290 4.29 -12.87 14.15
CA PHE A 290 5.42 -12.64 13.22
C PHE A 290 6.13 -13.94 12.81
N ALA A 291 6.14 -14.96 13.68
CA ALA A 291 6.75 -16.27 13.44
C ALA A 291 5.81 -17.30 12.79
N MET A 292 4.49 -17.06 12.82
CA MET A 292 3.45 -18.04 12.42
C MET A 292 2.42 -17.47 11.43
N SER A 293 2.61 -16.24 10.93
CA SER A 293 1.81 -15.67 9.85
C SER A 293 1.75 -16.68 8.70
N SER A 294 0.55 -17.22 8.48
CA SER A 294 0.28 -18.37 7.63
C SER A 294 0.41 -18.07 6.14
N MET A 295 0.63 -16.81 5.76
CA MET A 295 1.07 -16.47 4.40
C MET A 295 2.56 -16.78 4.26
N ARG A 296 2.84 -18.07 4.06
CA ARG A 296 4.18 -18.52 3.71
C ARG A 296 4.57 -17.81 2.42
N MET A 297 5.77 -17.26 2.38
CA MET A 297 6.36 -16.69 1.16
C MET A 297 6.24 -17.64 -0.05
N ASP A 298 6.15 -18.94 0.21
CA ASP A 298 5.90 -19.99 -0.77
C ASP A 298 4.53 -19.89 -1.44
N GLU A 299 3.48 -19.52 -0.71
CA GLU A 299 2.14 -19.32 -1.29
C GLU A 299 2.12 -18.16 -2.27
N LEU A 300 2.82 -17.06 -1.94
CA LEU A 300 2.98 -15.94 -2.86
C LEU A 300 3.74 -16.34 -4.11
N ARG A 301 4.84 -17.10 -3.97
CA ARG A 301 5.63 -17.59 -5.10
C ARG A 301 4.78 -18.41 -6.07
N ASN A 302 3.81 -19.17 -5.56
CA ASN A 302 2.94 -20.00 -6.37
C ASN A 302 1.78 -19.21 -6.99
N LYS A 303 1.24 -18.20 -6.30
CA LYS A 303 0.03 -17.47 -6.75
C LYS A 303 0.32 -16.19 -7.51
N VAL A 304 1.50 -15.61 -7.35
CA VAL A 304 1.90 -14.36 -7.99
C VAL A 304 2.83 -14.68 -9.17
N PRO A 305 2.50 -14.28 -10.40
CA PRO A 305 3.37 -14.48 -11.57
C PRO A 305 4.73 -13.84 -11.38
N ASN A 306 5.79 -14.47 -11.91
CA ASN A 306 7.15 -13.92 -11.96
C ASN A 306 7.69 -13.40 -10.62
N PHE A 307 7.32 -14.07 -9.51
CA PHE A 307 7.72 -13.64 -8.16
C PHE A 307 9.25 -13.63 -7.96
N ASP A 308 10.00 -14.40 -8.75
CA ASP A 308 11.46 -14.40 -8.79
C ASP A 308 12.07 -13.06 -9.29
N LEU A 309 11.28 -12.26 -10.02
CA LEU A 309 11.64 -10.91 -10.45
C LEU A 309 11.33 -9.85 -9.38
N MET A 310 10.91 -10.26 -8.19
CA MET A 310 10.52 -9.38 -7.10
C MET A 310 11.56 -9.36 -5.97
N GLU A 311 11.55 -8.27 -5.20
CA GLU A 311 12.40 -8.10 -4.02
C GLU A 311 11.54 -7.74 -2.80
N VAL A 312 11.73 -8.48 -1.71
CA VAL A 312 10.96 -8.28 -0.48
C VAL A 312 11.56 -7.15 0.35
N VAL A 313 10.75 -6.13 0.62
CA VAL A 313 11.09 -4.99 1.46
C VAL A 313 10.26 -5.08 2.75
N ARG A 314 10.89 -5.41 3.87
CA ARG A 314 10.19 -5.45 5.16
C ARG A 314 10.00 -4.04 5.69
N CYS A 315 8.78 -3.64 5.99
CA CYS A 315 8.44 -2.30 6.48
C CYS A 315 7.75 -2.38 7.85
N ARG A 316 8.08 -1.44 8.73
CA ARG A 316 7.41 -1.19 10.01
C ARG A 316 6.85 0.23 10.04
N GLY A 317 5.63 0.35 10.55
CA GLY A 317 4.91 1.61 10.72
C GLY A 317 4.99 2.18 12.13
#